data_AF-A0A379ADT1-F1
#
_entry.id   AF-A0A379ADT1-F1
#
_cell.length_a   1.000
_cell.length_b   1.000
_cell.length_c   1.000
_cell.angle_alpha   90.00
_cell.angle_beta   90.00
_cell.angle_gamma   90.00
#
_symmetry.space_group_name_H-M   'P 1'
#
loop_
_entity.id
_entity.type
_entity.pdbx_description
1 polymer ?
#
loop_
_entity_poly.entity_id
_entity_poly.type
_entity_poly.pdbx_seq_one_letter_code
_entity_poly.pdbx_strand_id
1 'polypeptide(L)'
;MSTALLLAIATASIVILLLLVIKAKVHPFVALLIVSLLVAIATGIPAEKIMETIITGMGGLLGHITIIIVLGAMLGRSLKPRAVPSRWRSVSVKRWG
;
A
#
# COMPACT_ATOMS: atom_id res chain seq x y z
N MET A 1 -3.41 31.16 10.94
CA MET A 1 -2.63 31.08 9.68
C MET A 1 -3.60 31.18 8.51
N SER A 2 -3.24 31.89 7.43
CA SER A 2 -4.12 31.99 6.26
C SER A 2 -4.35 30.60 5.65
N THR A 3 -5.59 30.29 5.29
CA THR A 3 -5.99 29.02 4.65
C THR A 3 -5.17 28.73 3.38
N ALA A 4 -4.78 29.79 2.67
CA ALA A 4 -3.89 29.73 1.50
C ALA A 4 -2.52 29.10 1.81
N LEU A 5 -1.92 29.41 2.96
CA LEU A 5 -0.64 28.81 3.38
C LEU A 5 -0.79 27.32 3.68
N LEU A 6 -1.86 26.92 4.36
CA LEU A 6 -2.13 25.51 4.66
C LEU A 6 -2.34 24.68 3.38
N LEU A 7 -3.08 25.23 2.41
CA LEU A 7 -3.29 24.57 1.11
C LEU A 7 -1.96 24.39 0.36
N ALA A 8 -1.11 25.41 0.35
CA ALA A 8 0.19 25.37 -0.33
C ALA A 8 1.13 24.32 0.29
N ILE A 9 1.19 24.23 1.63
CA ILE A 9 2.00 23.22 2.33
C ILE A 9 1.46 21.81 2.07
N ALA A 10 0.14 21.64 2.05
CA ALA A 10 -0.49 20.35 1.76
C ALA A 10 -0.21 19.88 0.33
N THR A 11 -0.35 20.76 -0.67
CA THR A 11 -0.03 20.41 -2.07
C THR A 11 1.45 20.15 -2.26
N ALA A 12 2.33 20.97 -1.68
CA ALA A 12 3.77 20.74 -1.74
C ALA A 12 4.17 19.38 -1.14
N SER A 13 3.55 18.98 -0.03
CA SER A 13 3.80 17.67 0.59
C SER A 13 3.38 16.49 -0.30
N ILE A 14 2.22 16.58 -0.96
CA ILE A 14 1.76 15.53 -1.89
C ILE A 14 2.73 15.39 -3.06
N VAL A 15 3.19 16.52 -3.62
CA VAL A 15 4.17 16.53 -4.71
C VAL A 15 5.50 15.92 -4.28
N ILE A 16 6.00 16.26 -3.08
CA ILE A 16 7.24 15.68 -2.52
C ILE A 16 7.11 14.16 -2.35
N LEU A 17 5.94 13.70 -1.90
CA LEU A 17 5.67 12.29 -1.66
C LEU A 17 5.66 11.49 -2.96
N LEU A 18 4.95 11.99 -3.98
CA LEU A 18 4.93 11.36 -5.29
C LEU A 18 6.34 11.28 -5.88
N LEU A 19 7.12 12.37 -5.78
CA LEU A 19 8.50 12.39 -6.26
C LEU A 19 9.39 11.35 -5.58
N LEU A 20 9.26 11.18 -4.26
CA LEU A 20 10.00 10.16 -3.51
C LEU A 20 9.62 8.74 -3.94
N VAL A 21 8.32 8.46 -4.09
CA VAL A 21 7.84 7.13 -4.50
C VAL A 21 8.29 6.77 -5.91
N ILE A 22 8.16 7.72 -6.85
CA ILE A 22 8.49 7.48 -8.27
C ILE A 22 10.00 7.40 -8.48
N LYS A 23 10.77 8.31 -7.87
CA LYS A 23 12.20 8.46 -8.18
C LYS A 23 13.10 7.59 -7.30
N ALA A 24 12.75 7.34 -6.04
CA ALA A 24 13.61 6.62 -5.11
C ALA A 24 13.33 5.10 -5.04
N LYS A 25 12.30 4.58 -5.75
CA LYS A 25 11.87 3.16 -5.71
C LYS A 25 11.67 2.61 -4.29
N VAL A 26 11.34 3.49 -3.35
CA VAL A 26 11.10 3.12 -1.95
C VAL A 26 9.68 2.55 -1.83
N HIS A 27 9.50 1.49 -1.03
CA HIS A 27 8.17 0.91 -0.78
C HIS A 27 7.22 2.03 -0.29
N PRO A 28 5.99 2.17 -0.83
CA PRO A 28 5.09 3.30 -0.52
C PRO A 28 4.91 3.59 0.98
N PHE A 29 4.94 2.54 1.79
CA PHE A 29 4.88 2.60 3.25
C PHE A 29 6.03 3.38 3.88
N VAL A 30 7.26 3.06 3.46
CA VAL A 30 8.48 3.70 3.96
C VAL A 30 8.54 5.16 3.48
N ALA A 31 8.11 5.42 2.24
CA ALA A 31 8.02 6.77 1.70
C ALA A 31 7.01 7.63 2.51
N LEU A 32 5.85 7.08 2.84
CA LEU A 32 4.85 7.74 3.68
C LEU A 32 5.38 8.09 5.07
N LEU A 33 6.11 7.17 5.70
CA LEU A 33 6.68 7.38 7.03
C LEU A 33 7.70 8.53 7.01
N ILE A 34 8.61 8.54 6.03
CA ILE A 34 9.61 9.60 5.85
C ILE A 34 8.94 10.96 5.59
N VAL A 35 7.99 11.02 4.66
CA VAL A 35 7.32 12.28 4.33
C VAL A 35 6.50 12.79 5.51
N SER A 36 5.76 11.92 6.19
CA SER A 36 5.00 12.32 7.38
C SER A 36 5.91 12.88 8.47
N LEU A 37 7.11 12.31 8.64
CA LEU A 37 8.11 12.82 9.58
C LEU A 37 8.63 14.21 9.14
N LEU A 38 8.94 14.40 7.86
CA LEU A 38 9.36 15.70 7.31
C LEU A 38 8.27 16.77 7.49
N VAL A 39 7.02 16.44 7.16
CA VAL A 39 5.89 17.35 7.28
C VAL A 39 5.62 17.72 8.73
N ALA A 40 5.71 16.74 9.65
CA ALA A 40 5.53 16.98 11.07
C ALA A 40 6.59 17.93 11.65
N ILE A 41 7.85 17.77 11.26
CA ILE A 41 8.94 18.69 11.62
C ILE A 41 8.67 20.08 11.02
N ALA A 42 8.22 20.15 9.76
CA ALA A 42 7.93 21.42 9.08
C ALA A 42 6.70 22.16 9.64
N THR A 43 5.72 21.45 10.21
CA THR A 43 4.49 22.04 10.75
C THR A 43 4.54 22.33 12.26
N GLY A 44 5.55 21.83 12.98
CA GLY A 44 5.78 22.17 14.40
C GLY A 44 4.65 21.75 15.35
N ILE A 45 3.86 20.73 14.99
CA ILE A 45 2.70 20.27 15.76
C ILE A 45 3.18 19.42 16.96
N PRO A 46 2.51 19.47 18.14
CA PRO A 46 2.83 18.61 19.27
C PRO A 46 2.92 17.12 18.90
N ALA A 47 3.89 16.42 19.49
CA ALA A 47 4.26 15.05 19.13
C ALA A 47 3.11 14.02 19.19
N GLU A 48 2.13 14.24 20.07
CA GLU A 48 0.91 13.42 20.15
C GLU A 48 0.11 13.43 18.84
N LYS A 49 -0.01 14.60 18.21
CA LYS A 49 -0.74 14.75 16.94
C LYS A 49 0.00 14.13 15.77
N ILE A 50 1.33 14.07 15.83
CA ILE A 50 2.18 13.43 14.82
C ILE A 50 1.90 11.93 14.78
N MET A 51 1.90 11.26 15.94
CA MET A 51 1.61 9.83 16.02
C MET A 51 0.18 9.52 15.57
N GLU A 52 -0.79 10.33 15.98
CA GLU A 52 -2.18 10.19 15.54
C GLU A 52 -2.32 10.32 14.01
N THR A 53 -1.65 11.29 13.38
CA THR A 53 -1.68 11.47 11.92
C THR A 53 -0.96 10.36 11.15
N ILE A 54 0.16 9.86 11.66
CA ILE A 54 0.86 8.70 11.07
C ILE A 54 -0.04 7.46 11.13
N ILE A 55 -0.61 7.16 12.30
CA ILE A 55 -1.45 5.97 12.51
C ILE A 55 -2.74 6.06 11.69
N THR A 56 -3.39 7.22 11.64
CA THR A 56 -4.64 7.39 10.87
C THR A 56 -4.41 7.36 9.37
N GLY A 57 -3.37 8.04 8.85
CA GLY A 57 -3.05 8.02 7.42
C GLY A 57 -2.60 6.64 6.94
N MET A 58 -1.69 6.02 7.69
CA MET A 58 -1.14 4.71 7.35
C MET A 58 -2.14 3.57 7.58
N GLY A 59 -2.90 3.62 8.68
CA GLY A 59 -3.97 2.69 9.00
C GLY A 59 -5.14 2.77 8.02
N GLY A 60 -5.46 3.97 7.51
CA GLY A 60 -6.44 4.15 6.45
C GLY A 60 -6.04 3.43 5.16
N LEU A 61 -4.80 3.60 4.72
CA LEU A 61 -4.26 2.93 3.53
C LEU A 61 -4.17 1.41 3.71
N LEU A 62 -3.66 0.95 4.85
CA LEU A 62 -3.64 -0.47 5.17
C LEU A 62 -5.03 -1.05 5.23
N GLY A 63 -6.00 -0.39 5.86
CA GLY A 63 -7.36 -0.88 5.96
C GLY A 63 -7.96 -1.14 4.57
N HIS A 64 -7.89 -0.14 3.67
CA HIS A 64 -8.42 -0.26 2.32
C HIS A 64 -7.76 -1.40 1.53
N ILE A 65 -6.42 -1.42 1.51
CA ILE A 65 -5.69 -2.41 0.71
C ILE A 65 -5.81 -3.82 1.34
N THR A 66 -5.89 -3.92 2.67
CA THR A 66 -6.00 -5.21 3.38
C THR A 66 -7.31 -5.91 3.06
N ILE A 67 -8.45 -5.20 3.03
CA ILE A 67 -9.72 -5.82 2.62
C ILE A 67 -9.58 -6.44 1.22
N ILE A 68 -9.01 -5.69 0.28
CA ILE A 68 -8.87 -6.13 -1.12
C ILE A 68 -7.92 -7.33 -1.22
N ILE A 69 -6.76 -7.29 -0.54
CA ILE A 69 -5.78 -8.39 -0.53
C ILE A 69 -6.38 -9.65 0.11
N VAL A 70 -7.04 -9.52 1.27
CA VAL A 70 -7.63 -10.65 2.00
C VAL A 70 -8.73 -11.30 1.18
N LEU A 71 -9.62 -10.51 0.58
CA LEU A 71 -10.67 -11.03 -0.30
C LEU A 71 -10.08 -11.70 -1.53
N GLY A 72 -9.07 -11.08 -2.17
CA GLY A 72 -8.34 -11.66 -3.30
C GLY A 72 -7.66 -12.98 -2.97
N ALA A 73 -7.04 -13.10 -1.79
CA ALA A 73 -6.43 -14.34 -1.33
C ALA A 73 -7.47 -15.46 -1.10
N MET A 74 -8.63 -15.12 -0.54
CA MET A 74 -9.75 -16.06 -0.36
C MET A 74 -10.34 -16.53 -1.69
N LEU A 75 -10.50 -15.62 -2.66
CA LEU A 75 -10.97 -15.96 -4.01
C LEU A 75 -9.94 -16.85 -4.74
N GLY A 76 -8.65 -16.53 -4.64
CA GLY A 76 -7.56 -17.30 -5.24
C GLY A 76 -7.50 -18.75 -4.77
N ARG A 77 -7.72 -19.03 -3.47
CA ARG A 77 -7.80 -20.42 -2.98
C ARG A 77 -9.08 -21.14 -3.41
N SER A 78 -10.19 -20.41 -3.58
CA SER A 78 -11.48 -20.98 -3.97
C SER A 78 -11.47 -21.50 -5.41
N LEU A 79 -10.73 -20.80 -6.28
CA LEU A 79 -10.58 -21.11 -7.71
C LEU A 79 -9.66 -22.30 -7.99
N LYS A 80 -8.90 -22.81 -7.01
CA LYS A 80 -7.95 -23.92 -7.23
C LYS A 80 -8.72 -25.19 -7.65
N PRO A 81 -8.54 -25.70 -8.88
CA PRO A 81 -9.27 -26.87 -9.33
C PRO A 81 -8.84 -28.09 -8.50
N ARG A 82 -9.79 -28.61 -7.72
CA ARG A 82 -9.61 -29.80 -6.86
C ARG A 82 -9.56 -31.12 -7.64
N ALA A 83 -9.86 -31.09 -8.94
CA ALA A 83 -10.04 -32.27 -9.75
C ALA A 83 -9.18 -32.23 -11.01
N VAL A 84 -7.86 -32.46 -10.86
CA VAL A 84 -7.12 -33.15 -11.93
C VAL A 84 -7.18 -34.62 -11.57
N PRO A 85 -8.03 -35.43 -12.23
CA PRO A 85 -8.10 -36.85 -11.92
C PRO A 85 -6.72 -37.44 -12.20
N SER A 86 -6.14 -38.10 -11.21
CA SER A 86 -4.78 -38.67 -11.25
C SER A 86 -4.56 -39.56 -12.48
N ARG A 87 -5.64 -40.13 -13.05
CA ARG A 87 -5.65 -40.92 -14.28
C ARG A 87 -5.23 -40.17 -15.54
N TRP A 88 -5.51 -38.87 -15.65
CA TRP A 88 -5.15 -38.08 -16.84
C TRP A 88 -3.68 -37.68 -16.88
N ARG A 89 -3.01 -37.65 -15.72
CA ARG A 89 -1.57 -37.37 -15.64
C ARG A 89 -0.73 -38.46 -16.30
N SER A 90 -1.20 -39.70 -16.25
CA SER A 90 -0.55 -40.86 -16.85
C SER A 90 -0.79 -40.99 -18.35
N VAL A 91 -1.85 -40.36 -18.88
CA VAL A 91 -2.25 -40.49 -20.30
C VAL A 91 -1.62 -39.40 -21.18
N SER A 92 -1.29 -38.23 -20.63
CA SER A 92 -0.69 -37.14 -21.42
C SER A 92 0.80 -37.37 -21.76
N VAL A 93 1.54 -38.10 -20.93
CA VAL A 93 2.98 -38.37 -21.18
C VAL A 93 3.20 -39.54 -22.15
N LYS A 94 2.27 -40.50 -22.22
CA LYS A 94 2.43 -41.69 -23.07
C LYS A 94 1.89 -41.55 -24.49
N ARG A 95 1.20 -40.44 -24.80
CA ARG A 95 0.56 -40.18 -26.10
C ARG A 95 1.36 -39.22 -27.00
N TRP A 96 2.44 -38.64 -26.46
CA TRP A 96 3.36 -37.76 -27.16
C TRP A 96 4.82 -38.25 -27.06
N GLY A 97 4.99 -39.58 -27.04
CA GLY A 97 6.26 -40.27 -27.18
C GLY A 97 6.12 -41.36 -28.23
#